data_AF-A0A662R8J3-F1
#
_entry.id   AF-A0A662R8J3-F1
#
_cell.length_a   1.000
_cell.length_b   1.000
_cell.length_c   1.000
_cell.angle_alpha   90.00
_cell.angle_beta   90.00
_cell.angle_gamma   90.00
#
_symmetry.space_group_name_H-M   'P 1'
#
loop_
_entity.id
_entity.type
_entity.pdbx_description
1 polymer ?
#
loop_
_entity_poly.entity_id
_entity_poly.type
_entity_poly.pdbx_seq_one_letter_code
_entity_poly.pdbx_strand_id
1 'polypeptide(L)'
;MKSKKTKLYFWEKWALKPEDERDDKISFYEVDDDSTIREVIRDLEYRIIGKKLLFSDVHPDIPIVKEWIDSIRENYPERSDKDVKALLDTFRGFLYPRSKEKYRLIVGILLLNDVMLIVHCKKDPSLAELEDKIYSVKVILHPKNVLRAAIIRNEDGKTTFSAFEHSRKWSKGHADFWGIEPEDVSWEALGNISLTVELNRFPYPIQFMRVRLSNPFLHQPFPFDIRITPVI
;
A
#
# COMPACT_ATOMS: atom_id res chain seq x y z
N MET A 1 -22.03 -18.48 24.73
CA MET A 1 -21.22 -18.70 23.50
C MET A 1 -19.78 -18.37 23.84
N LYS A 2 -18.83 -19.31 23.70
CA LYS A 2 -17.40 -19.00 23.84
C LYS A 2 -17.03 -18.07 22.68
N SER A 3 -16.62 -16.84 22.99
CA SER A 3 -15.97 -15.95 22.01
C SER A 3 -14.84 -16.75 21.35
N LYS A 4 -14.97 -17.06 20.05
CA LYS A 4 -13.84 -17.58 19.28
C LYS A 4 -12.81 -16.46 19.33
N LYS A 5 -11.70 -16.66 20.04
CA LYS A 5 -10.57 -15.72 20.01
C LYS A 5 -10.21 -15.49 18.54
N THR A 6 -10.34 -14.24 18.10
CA THR A 6 -9.91 -13.82 16.77
C THR A 6 -8.40 -14.07 16.69
N LYS A 7 -7.99 -14.84 15.67
CA LYS A 7 -6.57 -15.12 15.42
C LYS A 7 -6.05 -14.18 14.36
N LEU A 8 -4.82 -13.73 14.51
CA LEU A 8 -4.09 -13.02 13.49
C LEU A 8 -3.06 -13.95 12.88
N TYR A 9 -3.05 -13.99 11.55
CA TYR A 9 -2.04 -14.71 10.80
C TYR A 9 -1.21 -13.73 10.00
N PHE A 10 0.11 -13.87 10.08
CA PHE A 10 1.04 -13.11 9.27
C PHE A 10 2.01 -14.07 8.56
N TRP A 11 2.06 -13.96 7.24
CA TRP A 11 3.04 -14.65 6.42
C TRP A 11 3.99 -13.63 5.81
N GLU A 12 5.28 -13.97 5.73
CA GLU A 12 6.26 -13.14 5.05
C GLU A 12 7.25 -13.98 4.22
N LYS A 13 7.80 -13.34 3.19
CA LYS A 13 8.86 -13.87 2.34
C LYS A 13 9.69 -12.72 1.76
N TRP A 14 10.92 -12.99 1.32
CA TRP A 14 11.72 -12.01 0.59
C TRP A 14 11.02 -11.45 -0.64
N ALA A 15 11.07 -10.12 -0.80
CA ALA A 15 10.47 -9.42 -1.95
C ALA A 15 11.27 -9.63 -3.24
N LEU A 16 12.56 -9.95 -3.13
CA LEU A 16 13.41 -10.37 -4.24
C LEU A 16 13.69 -11.86 -4.12
N LYS A 17 13.63 -12.59 -5.25
CA LYS A 17 14.00 -14.01 -5.26
C LYS A 17 15.47 -14.15 -4.81
N PRO A 18 15.76 -14.92 -3.74
CA PRO A 18 17.12 -15.20 -3.31
C PRO A 18 17.92 -15.94 -4.39
N GLU A 19 19.26 -15.92 -4.28
CA GLU A 19 20.14 -16.68 -5.20
C GLU A 19 20.04 -18.18 -4.95
N ASP A 20 20.00 -18.55 -3.67
CA ASP A 20 19.76 -19.92 -3.25
C ASP A 20 18.26 -20.13 -3.06
N GLU A 21 17.66 -21.03 -3.86
CA GLU A 21 16.25 -21.35 -3.74
C GLU A 21 15.88 -21.93 -2.36
N ARG A 22 16.86 -22.48 -1.62
CA ARG A 22 16.67 -22.97 -0.25
C ARG A 22 16.33 -21.85 0.74
N ASP A 23 16.67 -20.61 0.40
CA ASP A 23 16.38 -19.43 1.21
C ASP A 23 15.02 -18.78 0.87
N ASP A 24 14.37 -19.23 -0.22
CA ASP A 24 13.06 -18.72 -0.67
C ASP A 24 11.89 -19.33 0.11
N LYS A 25 11.96 -19.23 1.44
CA LYS A 25 10.97 -19.80 2.38
C LYS A 25 9.94 -18.76 2.79
N ILE A 26 8.73 -19.25 3.06
CA ILE A 26 7.68 -18.47 3.71
C ILE A 26 7.80 -18.65 5.21
N SER A 27 7.85 -17.55 5.95
CA SER A 27 7.77 -17.53 7.41
C SER A 27 6.32 -17.28 7.82
N PHE A 28 5.88 -17.89 8.91
CA PHE A 28 4.50 -17.81 9.39
C PHE A 28 4.46 -17.51 10.89
N TYR A 29 3.60 -16.56 11.25
CA TYR A 29 3.35 -16.13 12.61
C TYR A 29 1.84 -16.18 12.87
N GLU A 30 1.46 -17.01 13.84
CA GLU A 30 0.14 -16.95 14.47
C GLU A 30 0.27 -16.14 15.76
N VAL A 31 -0.53 -15.09 15.90
CA VAL A 31 -0.59 -14.25 17.09
C VAL A 31 -2.04 -13.98 17.50
N ASP A 32 -2.26 -13.69 18.77
CA ASP A 32 -3.57 -13.26 19.26
C ASP A 32 -3.91 -11.88 18.68
N ASP A 33 -5.20 -11.59 18.50
CA ASP A 33 -5.69 -10.27 18.07
C ASP A 33 -5.28 -9.20 19.10
N ASP A 34 -4.44 -8.27 18.66
CA ASP A 34 -3.86 -7.21 19.48
C ASP A 34 -4.30 -5.83 18.96
N SER A 35 -4.77 -4.99 19.88
CA SER A 35 -5.25 -3.64 19.58
C SER A 35 -4.22 -2.75 18.88
N THR A 36 -2.93 -2.93 19.17
CA THR A 36 -1.85 -2.14 18.58
C THR A 36 -1.64 -2.49 17.10
N ILE A 37 -1.91 -3.73 16.69
CA ILE A 37 -1.86 -4.11 15.28
C ILE A 37 -3.05 -3.48 14.55
N ARG A 38 -4.23 -3.47 15.17
CA ARG A 38 -5.40 -2.76 14.61
C ARG A 38 -5.16 -1.25 14.45
N GLU A 39 -4.43 -0.63 15.36
CA GLU A 39 -3.99 0.77 15.22
C GLU A 39 -3.07 0.98 14.02
N VAL A 40 -2.09 0.09 13.82
CA VAL A 40 -1.21 0.14 12.63
C VAL A 40 -2.00 0.05 11.34
N ILE A 41 -3.03 -0.82 11.29
CA ILE A 41 -3.91 -0.93 10.12
C ILE A 41 -4.64 0.38 9.87
N ARG A 42 -5.23 0.97 10.92
CA ARG A 42 -5.93 2.26 10.82
C ARG A 42 -5.01 3.39 10.34
N ASP A 43 -3.75 3.39 10.78
CA ASP A 43 -2.77 4.38 10.34
C ASP A 43 -2.44 4.27 8.84
N LEU A 44 -2.39 3.05 8.30
CA LEU A 44 -2.24 2.83 6.86
C LEU A 44 -3.50 3.30 6.11
N GLU A 45 -4.68 2.98 6.63
CA GLU A 45 -5.97 3.37 6.04
C GLU A 45 -6.18 4.89 6.01
N TYR A 46 -5.76 5.61 7.05
CA TYR A 46 -5.80 7.08 7.07
C TYR A 46 -4.91 7.70 5.99
N ARG A 47 -3.97 6.93 5.45
CA ARG A 47 -2.95 7.39 4.52
C ARG A 47 -3.08 6.77 3.13
N ILE A 48 -4.25 6.25 2.80
CA ILE A 48 -4.49 5.63 1.50
C ILE A 48 -4.22 6.62 0.36
N ILE A 49 -3.87 6.06 -0.78
CA ILE A 49 -3.76 6.77 -2.05
C ILE A 49 -5.06 6.58 -2.83
N GLY A 50 -5.53 7.67 -3.47
CA GLY A 50 -6.78 7.67 -4.22
C GLY A 50 -8.00 7.40 -3.34
N LYS A 51 -9.06 6.86 -3.97
CA LYS A 51 -10.32 6.54 -3.32
C LYS A 51 -10.40 5.07 -2.92
N LYS A 52 -11.19 4.80 -1.89
CA LYS A 52 -11.61 3.44 -1.56
C LYS A 52 -12.54 2.90 -2.67
N LEU A 53 -12.30 1.68 -3.10
CA LEU A 53 -13.03 0.99 -4.16
C LEU A 53 -13.82 -0.19 -3.58
N LEU A 54 -14.87 -0.63 -4.27
CA LEU A 54 -15.37 -1.98 -4.04
C LEU A 54 -14.36 -2.97 -4.61
N PHE A 55 -14.11 -4.06 -3.91
CA PHE A 55 -13.17 -5.07 -4.39
C PHE A 55 -13.67 -5.79 -5.66
N SER A 56 -14.99 -5.80 -5.88
CA SER A 56 -15.59 -6.22 -7.16
C SER A 56 -15.05 -5.42 -8.35
N ASP A 57 -14.76 -4.14 -8.14
CA ASP A 57 -14.44 -3.18 -9.20
C ASP A 57 -12.93 -3.09 -9.49
N VAL A 58 -12.10 -3.75 -8.68
CA VAL A 58 -10.66 -3.89 -8.92
C VAL A 58 -10.45 -4.99 -9.95
N HIS A 59 -9.53 -4.86 -10.90
CA HIS A 59 -9.35 -5.87 -11.95
C HIS A 59 -7.87 -6.22 -12.08
N PRO A 60 -7.31 -7.05 -11.17
CA PRO A 60 -5.91 -7.44 -11.24
C PRO A 60 -5.55 -8.00 -12.62
N ASP A 61 -4.39 -7.63 -13.16
CA ASP A 61 -3.89 -8.12 -14.45
C ASP A 61 -3.86 -9.65 -14.54
N ILE A 62 -3.72 -10.30 -13.39
CA ILE A 62 -3.78 -11.76 -13.24
C ILE A 62 -5.11 -12.12 -12.55
N PRO A 63 -6.14 -12.59 -13.28
CA PRO A 63 -7.48 -12.80 -12.73
C PRO A 63 -7.54 -13.75 -11.52
N ILE A 64 -6.71 -14.80 -11.49
CA ILE A 64 -6.65 -15.78 -10.40
C ILE A 64 -6.25 -15.16 -9.05
N VAL A 65 -5.69 -13.94 -9.04
CA VAL A 65 -5.40 -13.19 -7.81
C VAL A 65 -6.65 -13.01 -6.96
N LYS A 66 -7.81 -12.70 -7.58
CA LYS A 66 -9.06 -12.58 -6.83
C LYS A 66 -9.49 -13.90 -6.21
N GLU A 67 -9.41 -14.99 -6.97
CA GLU A 67 -9.76 -16.33 -6.49
C GLU A 67 -8.92 -16.73 -5.27
N TRP A 68 -7.61 -16.44 -5.27
CA TRP A 68 -6.77 -16.67 -4.09
C TRP A 68 -7.16 -15.80 -2.90
N ILE A 69 -7.44 -14.52 -3.12
CA ILE A 69 -7.87 -13.60 -2.04
C ILE A 69 -9.19 -14.07 -1.43
N ASP A 70 -10.17 -14.42 -2.26
CA ASP A 70 -11.47 -14.89 -1.79
C ASP A 70 -11.34 -16.22 -1.07
N SER A 71 -10.57 -17.17 -1.62
CA SER A 71 -10.24 -18.45 -0.95
C SER A 71 -9.58 -18.24 0.42
N ILE A 72 -8.59 -17.35 0.54
CA ILE A 72 -7.91 -17.06 1.81
C ILE A 72 -8.88 -16.48 2.85
N ARG A 73 -9.78 -15.59 2.42
CA ARG A 73 -10.69 -14.87 3.31
C ARG A 73 -11.89 -15.71 3.74
N GLU A 74 -12.53 -16.42 2.81
CA GLU A 74 -13.72 -17.23 3.07
C GLU A 74 -13.41 -18.43 3.98
N ASN A 75 -12.20 -18.98 3.87
CA ASN A 75 -11.77 -20.10 4.69
C ASN A 75 -11.31 -19.68 6.10
N TYR A 76 -11.21 -18.39 6.41
CA TYR A 76 -10.80 -17.94 7.75
C TYR A 76 -11.73 -18.51 8.84
N PRO A 77 -11.20 -19.08 9.95
CA PRO A 77 -9.83 -18.98 10.45
C PRO A 77 -8.92 -20.15 10.03
N GLU A 78 -9.27 -20.94 9.03
CA GLU A 78 -8.38 -21.96 8.48
C GLU A 78 -7.28 -21.33 7.64
N ARG A 79 -6.10 -21.94 7.65
CA ARG A 79 -4.93 -21.45 6.93
C ARG A 79 -4.97 -21.94 5.48
N SER A 80 -4.74 -21.05 4.52
CA SER A 80 -4.50 -21.41 3.11
C SER A 80 -3.06 -21.08 2.69
N ASP A 81 -2.09 -21.85 3.17
CA ASP A 81 -0.66 -21.59 2.91
C ASP A 81 -0.32 -21.64 1.41
N LYS A 82 -1.03 -22.50 0.64
CA LYS A 82 -0.83 -22.64 -0.81
C LYS A 82 -1.22 -21.37 -1.56
N ASP A 83 -2.43 -20.86 -1.30
CA ASP A 83 -2.94 -19.66 -1.98
C ASP A 83 -2.18 -18.42 -1.52
N VAL A 84 -1.84 -18.34 -0.23
CA VAL A 84 -0.98 -17.28 0.32
C VAL A 84 0.38 -17.26 -0.39
N LYS A 85 1.03 -18.43 -0.55
CA LYS A 85 2.31 -18.52 -1.24
C LYS A 85 2.18 -18.11 -2.71
N ALA A 86 1.16 -18.57 -3.41
CA ALA A 86 0.93 -18.23 -4.82
C ALA A 86 0.68 -16.73 -5.01
N LEU A 87 -0.12 -16.12 -4.12
CA LEU A 87 -0.40 -14.70 -4.12
C LEU A 87 0.86 -13.87 -3.84
N LEU A 88 1.66 -14.24 -2.85
CA LEU A 88 2.93 -13.56 -2.55
C LEU A 88 3.96 -13.70 -3.67
N ASP A 89 4.11 -14.89 -4.23
CA ASP A 89 5.05 -15.15 -5.33
C ASP A 89 4.65 -14.36 -6.59
N THR A 90 3.34 -14.20 -6.83
CA THR A 90 2.82 -13.35 -7.91
C THR A 90 3.04 -11.88 -7.62
N PHE A 91 2.64 -11.40 -6.44
CA PHE A 91 2.75 -9.99 -6.05
C PHE A 91 4.20 -9.48 -6.12
N ARG A 92 5.17 -10.25 -5.61
CA ARG A 92 6.59 -9.84 -5.68
C ARG A 92 7.10 -9.70 -7.12
N GLY A 93 6.55 -10.45 -8.07
CA GLY A 93 6.90 -10.36 -9.49
C GLY A 93 6.63 -8.98 -10.09
N PHE A 94 5.67 -8.25 -9.53
CA PHE A 94 5.27 -6.90 -9.98
C PHE A 94 6.03 -5.77 -9.29
N LEU A 95 6.77 -6.03 -8.22
CA LEU A 95 7.37 -4.96 -7.42
C LEU A 95 8.63 -4.35 -8.06
N TYR A 96 9.17 -4.95 -9.12
CA TYR A 96 10.42 -4.61 -9.82
C TYR A 96 11.53 -4.02 -8.91
N PRO A 97 11.91 -4.67 -7.80
CA PRO A 97 12.85 -4.08 -6.87
C PRO A 97 14.27 -4.05 -7.47
N ARG A 98 15.09 -3.07 -7.07
CA ARG A 98 16.47 -2.98 -7.54
C ARG A 98 17.31 -4.08 -6.89
N SER A 99 18.23 -4.68 -7.64
CA SER A 99 19.08 -5.80 -7.17
C SER A 99 19.89 -5.50 -5.90
N LYS A 100 20.19 -4.22 -5.60
CA LYS A 100 20.90 -3.79 -4.37
C LYS A 100 20.08 -3.96 -3.08
N GLU A 101 18.79 -4.31 -3.17
CA GLU A 101 17.87 -4.41 -2.03
C GLU A 101 17.52 -5.88 -1.66
N LYS A 102 18.28 -6.85 -2.20
CA LYS A 102 17.99 -8.30 -2.22
C LYS A 102 17.67 -8.97 -0.88
N TYR A 103 18.08 -8.36 0.23
CA TYR A 103 17.81 -8.87 1.59
C TYR A 103 17.31 -7.79 2.55
N ARG A 104 16.75 -6.70 2.00
CA ARG A 104 16.25 -5.57 2.79
C ARG A 104 14.74 -5.45 2.75
N LEU A 105 14.08 -6.17 1.86
CA LEU A 105 12.67 -6.02 1.56
C LEU A 105 11.95 -7.37 1.63
N ILE A 106 10.75 -7.35 2.20
CA ILE A 106 9.86 -8.49 2.28
C ILE A 106 8.50 -8.14 1.67
N VAL A 107 7.83 -9.18 1.19
CA VAL A 107 6.39 -9.17 0.97
C VAL A 107 5.72 -9.98 2.05
N GLY A 108 4.51 -9.58 2.45
CA GLY A 108 3.77 -10.31 3.46
C GLY A 108 2.27 -10.19 3.30
N ILE A 109 1.56 -11.12 3.94
CA ILE A 109 0.11 -11.09 4.06
C ILE A 109 -0.23 -11.11 5.55
N LEU A 110 -0.99 -10.12 6.00
CA LEU A 110 -1.65 -10.16 7.30
C LEU A 110 -3.12 -10.49 7.08
N LEU A 111 -3.64 -11.47 7.81
CA LEU A 111 -5.04 -11.86 7.80
C LEU A 111 -5.62 -11.78 9.21
N LEU A 112 -6.68 -10.98 9.32
CA LEU A 112 -7.58 -10.85 10.46
C LEU A 112 -9.01 -11.11 9.97
N ASN A 113 -9.92 -11.36 10.90
CA ASN A 113 -11.31 -11.70 10.58
C ASN A 113 -11.99 -10.76 9.58
N ASP A 114 -11.76 -9.45 9.69
CA ASP A 114 -12.40 -8.43 8.85
C ASP A 114 -11.46 -7.82 7.81
N VAL A 115 -10.15 -8.04 7.91
CA VAL A 115 -9.15 -7.34 7.09
C VAL A 115 -8.02 -8.26 6.64
N MET A 116 -7.68 -8.13 5.36
CA MET A 116 -6.49 -8.71 4.75
C MET A 116 -5.59 -7.58 4.26
N LEU A 117 -4.31 -7.61 4.65
CA LEU A 117 -3.29 -6.71 4.13
C LEU A 117 -2.31 -7.49 3.28
N ILE A 118 -1.99 -6.98 2.10
CA ILE A 118 -0.87 -7.45 1.28
C ILE A 118 0.17 -6.33 1.32
N VAL A 119 1.36 -6.61 1.83
CA VAL A 119 2.35 -5.57 2.13
C VAL A 119 3.68 -5.81 1.43
N HIS A 120 4.34 -4.71 1.10
CA HIS A 120 5.75 -4.66 0.70
C HIS A 120 6.47 -3.75 1.69
N CYS A 121 7.38 -4.31 2.47
CA CYS A 121 7.99 -3.64 3.61
C CYS A 121 9.51 -3.77 3.61
N LYS A 122 10.18 -2.83 4.28
CA LYS A 122 11.55 -3.02 4.75
C LYS A 122 11.56 -4.09 5.83
N LYS A 123 12.45 -5.07 5.69
CA LYS A 123 12.77 -6.01 6.75
C LYS A 123 13.88 -5.39 7.59
N ASP A 124 13.59 -5.12 8.86
CA ASP A 124 14.64 -4.78 9.81
C ASP A 124 15.36 -6.09 10.20
N PRO A 125 16.69 -6.21 9.95
CA PRO A 125 17.44 -7.42 10.28
C PRO A 125 17.34 -7.84 11.76
N SER A 126 17.12 -6.88 12.67
CA SER A 126 16.99 -7.15 14.11
C SER A 126 15.70 -7.88 14.51
N LEU A 127 14.72 -7.98 13.60
CA LEU A 127 13.45 -8.66 13.85
C LEU A 127 13.52 -10.18 13.69
N ALA A 128 14.58 -10.69 13.06
CA ALA A 128 14.76 -12.14 12.88
C ALA A 128 15.04 -12.88 14.20
N GLU A 129 15.37 -12.16 15.27
CA GLU A 129 15.78 -12.70 16.57
C GLU A 129 14.75 -12.46 17.70
N LEU A 130 13.60 -11.84 17.40
CA LEU A 130 12.64 -11.46 18.43
C LEU A 130 11.64 -12.59 18.72
N GLU A 131 11.60 -13.04 19.98
CA GLU A 131 10.63 -14.04 20.47
C GLU A 131 9.19 -13.49 20.49
N ASP A 132 9.01 -12.18 20.69
CA ASP A 132 7.70 -11.52 20.69
C ASP A 132 7.18 -11.32 19.26
N LYS A 133 6.32 -12.25 18.84
CA LYS A 133 5.68 -12.24 17.52
C LYS A 133 4.77 -11.02 17.30
N ILE A 134 4.11 -10.50 18.32
CA ILE A 134 3.21 -9.33 18.20
C ILE A 134 4.06 -8.09 17.93
N TYR A 135 5.12 -7.91 18.71
CA TYR A 135 6.06 -6.81 18.49
C TYR A 135 6.70 -6.87 17.11
N SER A 136 7.12 -8.06 16.65
CA SER A 136 7.67 -8.26 15.31
C SER A 136 6.69 -7.82 14.21
N VAL A 137 5.44 -8.28 14.26
CA VAL A 137 4.41 -7.87 13.29
C VAL A 137 4.18 -6.36 13.32
N LYS A 138 4.10 -5.77 14.53
CA LYS A 138 3.91 -4.33 14.71
C LYS A 138 5.05 -3.51 14.08
N VAL A 139 6.31 -3.92 14.29
CA VAL A 139 7.46 -3.19 13.73
C VAL A 139 7.50 -3.35 12.21
N ILE A 140 7.27 -4.55 11.67
CA ILE A 140 7.23 -4.79 10.22
C ILE A 140 6.18 -3.90 9.54
N LEU A 141 4.99 -3.84 10.13
CA LEU A 141 3.85 -3.14 9.56
C LEU A 141 3.79 -1.65 9.90
N HIS A 142 4.73 -1.16 10.72
CA HIS A 142 4.80 0.26 11.04
C HIS A 142 4.86 1.10 9.74
N PRO A 143 4.09 2.21 9.60
CA PRO A 143 3.99 2.96 8.33
C PRO A 143 5.29 3.51 7.76
N LYS A 144 6.37 3.57 8.56
CA LYS A 144 7.73 3.95 8.08
C LYS A 144 8.45 2.80 7.34
N ASN A 145 8.06 1.56 7.62
CA ASN A 145 8.66 0.35 7.06
C ASN A 145 7.84 -0.16 5.88
N VAL A 146 6.53 0.04 5.89
CA VAL A 146 5.64 -0.23 4.76
C VAL A 146 5.97 0.72 3.61
N LEU A 147 6.41 0.15 2.49
CA LEU A 147 6.60 0.88 1.25
C LEU A 147 5.26 0.99 0.51
N ARG A 148 4.53 -0.12 0.47
CA ARG A 148 3.24 -0.27 -0.21
C ARG A 148 2.37 -1.26 0.56
N ALA A 149 1.07 -1.01 0.60
CA ALA A 149 0.11 -1.98 1.10
C ALA A 149 -1.18 -1.93 0.29
N ALA A 150 -1.79 -3.09 0.13
CA ALA A 150 -3.17 -3.23 -0.30
C ALA A 150 -3.99 -3.69 0.91
N ILE A 151 -5.13 -3.05 1.12
CA ILE A 151 -5.99 -3.20 2.30
C ILE A 151 -7.35 -3.64 1.79
N ILE A 152 -7.69 -4.90 2.06
CA ILE A 152 -8.94 -5.53 1.65
C ILE A 152 -9.76 -5.78 2.90
N ARG A 153 -10.83 -5.00 3.09
CA ARG A 153 -11.64 -5.05 4.31
C ARG A 153 -13.08 -5.42 4.00
N ASN A 154 -13.66 -6.26 4.85
CA ASN A 154 -15.10 -6.46 4.93
C ASN A 154 -15.72 -5.43 5.88
N GLU A 155 -16.47 -4.49 5.34
CA GLU A 155 -17.23 -3.50 6.10
C GLU A 155 -18.72 -3.72 5.86
N ASP A 156 -19.44 -4.14 6.89
CA ASP A 156 -20.89 -4.36 6.84
C ASP A 156 -21.36 -5.25 5.68
N GLY A 157 -20.58 -6.31 5.38
CA GLY A 157 -20.86 -7.26 4.30
C GLY A 157 -20.37 -6.81 2.93
N LYS A 158 -19.75 -5.63 2.80
CA LYS A 158 -19.15 -5.16 1.56
C LYS A 158 -17.64 -5.29 1.63
N THR A 159 -17.06 -6.01 0.66
CA THR A 159 -15.60 -6.06 0.53
C THR A 159 -15.12 -4.83 -0.22
N THR A 160 -14.23 -4.10 0.42
CA THR A 160 -13.62 -2.89 -0.10
C THR A 160 -12.13 -3.09 -0.31
N PHE A 161 -11.58 -2.32 -1.24
CA PHE A 161 -10.16 -2.23 -1.53
C PHE A 161 -9.68 -0.80 -1.29
N SER A 162 -8.54 -0.66 -0.64
CA SER A 162 -7.78 0.58 -0.60
C SER A 162 -6.30 0.28 -0.64
N ALA A 163 -5.50 1.25 -1.04
CA ALA A 163 -4.06 1.08 -1.17
C ALA A 163 -3.32 2.19 -0.44
N PHE A 164 -2.14 1.87 0.09
CA PHE A 164 -1.21 2.80 0.70
C PHE A 164 0.11 2.74 -0.07
N GLU A 165 0.72 3.90 -0.33
CA GLU A 165 2.12 3.99 -0.77
C GLU A 165 2.84 5.13 -0.05
N HIS A 166 4.10 4.88 0.32
CA HIS A 166 4.92 5.87 1.02
C HIS A 166 5.14 7.16 0.20
N SER A 167 5.28 7.02 -1.13
CA SER A 167 5.42 8.12 -2.09
C SER A 167 4.16 8.96 -2.30
N ARG A 168 3.01 8.50 -1.77
CA ARG A 168 1.66 9.08 -2.02
C ARG A 168 1.25 9.11 -3.50
N LYS A 169 1.88 8.29 -4.34
CA LYS A 169 1.54 8.08 -5.75
C LYS A 169 1.63 6.60 -6.05
N TRP A 170 0.80 6.10 -6.97
CA TRP A 170 0.95 4.74 -7.45
C TRP A 170 2.31 4.55 -8.09
N SER A 171 3.01 3.52 -7.66
CA SER A 171 4.08 2.95 -8.45
C SER A 171 3.48 2.10 -9.56
N LYS A 172 4.07 2.19 -10.76
CA LYS A 172 3.60 1.44 -11.93
C LYS A 172 3.34 -0.04 -11.61
N GLY A 173 4.33 -0.74 -11.06
CA GLY A 173 4.17 -2.16 -10.75
C GLY A 173 3.06 -2.49 -9.74
N HIS A 174 2.78 -1.61 -8.78
CA HIS A 174 1.67 -1.81 -7.84
C HIS A 174 0.32 -1.54 -8.50
N ALA A 175 0.25 -0.52 -9.37
CA ALA A 175 -0.94 -0.19 -10.15
C ALA A 175 -1.26 -1.33 -11.14
N ASP A 176 -0.27 -1.78 -11.91
CA ASP A 176 -0.34 -2.91 -12.84
C ASP A 176 -0.85 -4.17 -12.11
N PHE A 177 -0.31 -4.50 -10.94
CA PHE A 177 -0.76 -5.66 -10.17
C PHE A 177 -2.27 -5.65 -9.86
N TRP A 178 -2.84 -4.47 -9.62
CA TRP A 178 -4.25 -4.30 -9.30
C TRP A 178 -5.11 -3.92 -10.53
N GLY A 179 -4.51 -3.76 -11.70
CA GLY A 179 -5.15 -3.21 -12.90
C GLY A 179 -5.77 -1.84 -12.65
N ILE A 180 -5.04 -0.98 -11.96
CA ILE A 180 -5.44 0.39 -11.65
C ILE A 180 -4.60 1.33 -12.50
N GLU A 181 -5.24 2.24 -13.23
CA GLU A 181 -4.51 3.28 -13.95
C GLU A 181 -3.92 4.27 -12.94
N PRO A 182 -2.61 4.57 -12.98
CA PRO A 182 -1.97 5.53 -12.07
C PRO A 182 -2.63 6.92 -12.07
N GLU A 183 -3.29 7.29 -13.16
CA GLU A 183 -4.03 8.54 -13.35
C GLU A 183 -5.40 8.56 -12.66
N ASP A 184 -5.94 7.41 -12.22
CA ASP A 184 -7.21 7.30 -11.48
C ASP A 184 -7.10 7.77 -10.01
N VAL A 185 -5.97 8.36 -9.65
CA VAL A 185 -5.74 9.00 -8.35
C VAL A 185 -6.47 10.32 -8.31
N SER A 186 -7.38 10.49 -7.34
CA SER A 186 -8.03 11.78 -7.10
C SER A 186 -6.97 12.88 -6.90
N TRP A 187 -7.20 14.04 -7.53
CA TRP A 187 -6.32 15.22 -7.44
C TRP A 187 -6.01 15.66 -6.00
N GLU A 188 -6.84 15.26 -5.04
CA GLU A 188 -6.67 15.46 -3.59
C GLU A 188 -5.39 14.79 -3.03
N ALA A 189 -4.88 13.74 -3.68
CA ALA A 189 -3.64 13.05 -3.26
C ALA A 189 -2.37 13.64 -3.89
N LEU A 190 -2.51 14.46 -4.94
CA LEU A 190 -1.43 15.30 -5.45
C LEU A 190 -1.34 16.53 -4.55
N GLY A 191 -0.60 16.43 -3.45
CA GLY A 191 -0.27 17.60 -2.63
C GLY A 191 0.28 18.77 -3.46
N ASN A 192 0.45 19.94 -2.83
CA ASN A 192 0.86 21.19 -3.47
C ASN A 192 1.85 21.00 -4.64
N ILE A 193 1.39 21.25 -5.86
CA ILE A 193 2.24 21.26 -7.05
C ILE A 193 3.03 22.57 -7.03
N SER A 194 4.32 22.51 -6.70
CA SER A 194 5.24 23.65 -6.84
C SER A 194 5.90 23.63 -8.21
N LEU A 195 5.51 24.56 -9.09
CA LEU A 195 6.20 24.82 -10.34
C LEU A 195 7.25 25.92 -10.09
N THR A 196 8.53 25.59 -10.23
CA THR A 196 9.62 26.58 -10.19
C THR A 196 10.01 26.90 -11.64
N VAL A 197 9.86 28.16 -12.04
CA VAL A 197 10.28 28.64 -13.37
C VAL A 197 11.49 29.54 -13.18
N GLU A 198 12.65 29.13 -13.68
CA GLU A 198 13.83 29.99 -13.77
C GLU A 198 13.79 30.77 -15.08
N LEU A 199 13.70 32.10 -14.99
CA LEU A 199 13.74 33.00 -16.15
C LEU A 199 15.06 33.75 -16.15
N ASN A 200 15.96 33.41 -17.07
CA ASN A 200 17.32 33.97 -17.12
C ASN A 200 17.36 35.50 -17.31
N ARG A 201 16.36 36.10 -17.95
CA ARG A 201 16.10 37.56 -17.98
C ARG A 201 14.62 37.79 -18.24
N PHE A 202 13.94 38.56 -17.39
CA PHE A 202 12.55 38.97 -17.62
C PHE A 202 12.50 40.50 -17.80
N PRO A 203 12.37 41.00 -19.04
CA PRO A 203 12.50 42.44 -19.33
C PRO A 203 11.24 43.26 -19.02
N TYR A 204 10.22 42.66 -18.40
CA TYR A 204 8.96 43.32 -18.07
C TYR A 204 8.71 43.26 -16.55
N PRO A 205 8.04 44.26 -15.95
CA PRO A 205 7.61 44.18 -14.57
C PRO A 205 6.68 42.98 -14.38
N ILE A 206 6.97 42.12 -13.40
CA ILE A 206 6.09 41.01 -13.03
C ILE A 206 4.84 41.61 -12.39
N GLN A 207 3.77 41.74 -13.17
CA GLN A 207 2.45 42.06 -12.64
C GLN A 207 1.81 40.75 -12.15
N PHE A 208 1.63 40.61 -10.85
CA PHE A 208 0.89 39.48 -10.27
C PHE A 208 -0.57 39.56 -10.72
N MET A 209 -0.91 38.85 -11.80
CA MET A 209 -2.29 38.61 -12.18
C MET A 209 -2.83 37.42 -11.40
N ARG A 210 -3.90 37.62 -10.64
CA ARG A 210 -4.75 36.51 -10.19
C ARG A 210 -5.41 35.90 -11.42
N VAL A 211 -4.83 34.83 -11.95
CA VAL A 211 -5.47 34.05 -13.00
C VAL A 211 -6.52 33.16 -12.34
N ARG A 212 -7.81 33.49 -12.52
CA ARG A 212 -8.89 32.52 -12.29
C ARG A 212 -8.96 31.63 -13.53
N LEU A 213 -8.47 30.40 -13.42
CA LEU A 213 -8.86 29.37 -14.39
C LEU A 213 -10.28 28.94 -14.04
N SER A 214 -11.25 29.33 -14.87
CA SER A 214 -12.60 28.80 -14.80
C SER A 214 -12.61 27.41 -15.41
N ASN A 215 -12.94 26.41 -14.59
CA ASN A 215 -13.37 25.11 -15.07
C ASN A 215 -14.76 25.28 -15.73
N PRO A 216 -14.97 24.95 -17.01
CA PRO A 216 -16.27 25.10 -17.65
C PRO A 216 -17.37 24.18 -17.04
N PHE A 217 -17.00 23.28 -16.12
CA PHE A 217 -17.93 22.33 -15.50
C PHE A 217 -18.12 22.49 -13.99
N LEU A 218 -17.55 23.51 -13.33
CA LEU A 218 -17.74 23.75 -11.89
C LEU A 218 -17.88 25.25 -11.57
N HIS A 219 -19.03 25.65 -11.02
CA HIS A 219 -19.38 27.02 -10.64
C HIS A 219 -18.71 27.55 -9.36
N GLN A 220 -17.51 27.06 -8.98
CA GLN A 220 -16.78 27.62 -7.84
C GLN A 220 -15.31 27.91 -8.18
N PRO A 221 -14.83 29.16 -7.99
CA PRO A 221 -13.43 29.49 -8.17
C PRO A 221 -12.62 28.99 -6.95
N PHE A 222 -11.64 28.13 -7.20
CA PHE A 222 -10.64 27.76 -6.20
C PHE A 222 -9.50 28.80 -6.19
N PRO A 223 -9.03 29.25 -5.01
CA PRO A 223 -7.86 30.10 -4.92
C PRO A 223 -6.59 29.25 -5.02
N PHE A 224 -5.87 29.33 -6.14
CA PHE A 224 -4.47 28.93 -6.20
C PHE A 224 -3.61 30.17 -5.99
N ASP A 225 -2.65 30.10 -5.07
CA ASP A 225 -1.61 31.12 -4.89
C ASP A 225 -0.36 30.70 -5.68
N ILE A 226 -0.04 31.44 -6.74
CA ILE A 226 1.24 31.31 -7.45
C ILE A 226 2.24 32.25 -6.76
N ARG A 227 3.24 31.69 -6.08
CA ARG A 227 4.38 32.45 -5.56
C ARG A 227 5.56 32.32 -6.51
N ILE A 228 5.93 33.43 -7.15
CA ILE A 228 7.18 33.54 -7.93
C ILE A 228 8.22 34.13 -6.99
N THR A 229 9.28 33.37 -6.70
CA THR A 229 10.40 33.87 -5.89
C THR A 229 11.59 34.13 -6.82
N PRO A 230 12.13 35.35 -6.88
CA PRO A 230 13.34 35.61 -7.65
C PRO A 230 14.55 34.93 -7.00
N VAL A 231 15.39 34.30 -7.82
CA VAL A 231 16.73 33.85 -7.42
C VAL A 231 17.64 35.08 -7.50
N ILE A 232 18.27 35.46 -6.38
CA ILE A 232 19.28 36.53 -6.30
C ILE A 232 20.65 35.92 -6.54
#